data_AF-A0A8T4DH48-F1
#
_entry.id   AF-A0A8T4DH48-F1
#
_cell.length_a   1.000
_cell.length_b   1.000
_cell.length_c   1.000
_cell.angle_alpha   90.00
_cell.angle_beta   90.00
_cell.angle_gamma   90.00
#
_symmetry.space_group_name_H-M   'P 1'
#
loop_
_entity.id
_entity.type
_entity.pdbx_description
1 polymer ?
#
loop_
_entity_poly.entity_id
_entity_poly.type
_entity_poly.pdbx_seq_one_letter_code
_entity_poly.pdbx_strand_id
1 'polypeptide(L)'
;MEAEGNEMDAYLAARSYEREAREEEKKSSYEGAIALWRRYAEIKESKGSYFLCMYGYFNAARICDTIQRWKDAAELFERSSAFAERLGERSLWAFFMNMACQMHEKAGDYEACKDRYETIGNFFFAQDNFFGAADAYEHAAEVMSLAGEDISDYDVPADAWQKNYEYWKEQGEMDDAEWSLKRIDTYRTIQNKV
;
A
#
# COMPACT_ATOMS: atom_id res chain seq x y z
N MET A 1 -12.83 29.11 41.90
CA MET A 1 -11.91 27.96 42.10
C MET A 1 -12.81 26.76 41.91
N GLU A 2 -12.86 26.10 40.76
CA GLU A 2 -11.78 25.67 39.87
C GLU A 2 -12.03 26.08 38.40
N ALA A 3 -10.94 26.12 37.62
CA ALA A 3 -10.94 26.47 36.21
C ALA A 3 -11.38 25.27 35.37
N GLU A 4 -12.53 25.37 34.68
CA GLU A 4 -12.83 24.52 33.54
C GLU A 4 -11.83 24.87 32.44
N GLY A 5 -10.77 24.06 32.36
CA GLY A 5 -9.74 24.15 31.34
C GLY A 5 -10.40 24.06 29.96
N ASN A 6 -10.10 25.05 29.12
CA ASN A 6 -10.49 25.17 27.73
C ASN A 6 -9.91 24.00 26.91
N GLU A 7 -10.52 22.83 27.02
CA GLU A 7 -10.25 21.70 26.14
C GLU A 7 -10.80 22.07 24.77
N MET A 8 -9.92 22.54 23.89
CA MET A 8 -10.32 22.91 22.53
C MET A 8 -11.03 21.72 21.90
N ASP A 9 -12.30 21.93 21.53
CA ASP A 9 -13.14 20.92 20.89
C ASP A 9 -12.32 20.16 19.84
N ALA A 10 -12.20 18.84 19.99
CA ALA A 10 -11.41 17.97 19.14
C ALA A 10 -11.74 18.16 17.65
N TYR A 11 -13.00 18.53 17.34
CA TYR A 11 -13.39 18.90 15.98
C TYR A 11 -12.69 20.17 15.49
N LEU A 12 -12.70 21.25 16.29
CA LEU A 12 -12.01 22.50 15.98
C LEU A 12 -10.50 22.32 15.92
N ALA A 13 -9.92 21.55 16.85
CA ALA A 13 -8.50 21.23 16.87
C ALA A 13 -8.06 20.51 15.58
N ALA A 14 -8.79 19.47 15.15
CA ALA A 14 -8.49 18.79 13.89
C ALA A 14 -8.60 19.74 12.68
N ARG A 15 -9.60 20.62 12.64
CA ARG A 15 -9.74 21.59 11.54
C ARG A 15 -8.62 22.63 11.52
N SER A 16 -8.09 23.02 12.68
CA SER A 16 -6.91 23.89 12.77
C SER A 16 -5.66 23.14 12.27
N TYR A 17 -5.41 21.91 12.73
CA TYR A 17 -4.27 21.12 12.26
C TYR A 17 -4.29 20.88 10.75
N GLU A 18 -5.44 20.54 10.16
CA GLU A 18 -5.56 20.37 8.71
C GLU A 18 -5.19 21.67 7.97
N ARG A 19 -5.74 22.81 8.42
CA ARG A 19 -5.49 24.12 7.79
C ARG A 19 -4.03 24.50 7.89
N GLU A 20 -3.46 24.39 9.08
CA GLU A 20 -2.06 24.73 9.35
C GLU A 20 -1.12 23.81 8.60
N ALA A 21 -1.41 22.50 8.51
CA ALA A 21 -0.59 21.55 7.75
C ALA A 21 -0.47 21.96 6.28
N ARG A 22 -1.59 22.33 5.65
CA ARG A 22 -1.60 22.83 4.25
C ARG A 22 -0.83 24.13 4.09
N GLU A 23 -0.88 25.01 5.08
CA GLU A 23 -0.16 26.28 5.04
C GLU A 23 1.35 26.07 5.20
N GLU A 24 1.77 25.20 6.12
CA GLU A 24 3.16 24.81 6.26
C GLU A 24 3.68 24.11 4.99
N GLU A 25 2.88 23.27 4.35
CA GLU A 25 3.24 22.63 3.09
C GLU A 25 3.46 23.66 1.96
N LYS A 26 2.60 24.69 1.85
CA LYS A 26 2.78 25.79 0.87
C LYS A 26 4.07 26.59 1.10
N LYS A 27 4.52 26.67 2.35
CA LYS A 27 5.79 27.31 2.73
C LYS A 27 6.98 26.36 2.61
N SER A 28 6.79 25.13 2.12
CA SER A 28 7.79 24.06 2.11
C SER A 28 8.35 23.73 3.51
N SER A 29 7.59 24.03 4.56
CA SER A 29 7.91 23.69 5.95
C SER A 29 7.43 22.27 6.24
N TYR A 30 8.05 21.30 5.56
CA TYR A 30 7.55 19.93 5.47
C TYR A 30 7.46 19.20 6.81
N GLU A 31 8.43 19.39 7.72
CA GLU A 31 8.40 18.77 9.05
C GLU A 31 7.21 19.23 9.89
N GLY A 32 6.89 20.53 9.82
CA GLY A 32 5.71 21.09 10.47
C GLY A 32 4.42 20.50 9.89
N ALA A 33 4.34 20.43 8.55
CA ALA A 33 3.19 19.85 7.86
C ALA A 33 2.97 18.37 8.21
N ILE A 34 4.03 17.55 8.22
CA ILE A 34 3.97 16.13 8.60
C ILE A 34 3.45 15.98 10.03
N ALA A 35 4.01 16.74 10.98
CA ALA A 35 3.59 16.67 12.39
C ALA A 35 2.11 17.04 12.56
N LEU A 36 1.64 18.07 11.86
CA LEU A 36 0.24 18.50 11.91
C LEU A 36 -0.71 17.48 11.28
N TRP A 37 -0.34 16.87 10.15
CA TRP A 37 -1.13 15.79 9.54
C TRP A 37 -1.22 14.54 10.43
N ARG A 38 -0.15 14.19 11.16
CA ARG A 38 -0.16 13.09 12.13
C ARG A 38 -1.10 13.39 13.30
N ARG A 39 -1.03 14.60 13.88
CA ARG A 39 -1.95 15.01 14.95
C ARG A 39 -3.41 15.03 14.49
N TYR A 40 -3.66 15.47 13.25
CA TYR A 40 -4.98 15.37 12.64
C TYR A 40 -5.45 13.90 12.60
N ALA A 41 -4.61 12.99 12.08
CA ALA A 41 -4.94 11.57 11.98
C ALA A 41 -5.23 10.95 13.36
N GLU A 42 -4.40 11.23 14.37
CA GLU A 42 -4.56 10.75 15.75
C GLU A 42 -5.88 11.20 16.39
N ILE A 43 -6.29 12.47 16.18
CA ILE A 43 -7.60 12.93 16.63
C ILE A 43 -8.71 12.14 15.93
N LYS A 44 -8.62 11.95 14.61
CA LYS A 44 -9.63 11.20 13.85
C LYS A 44 -9.70 9.74 14.27
N GLU A 45 -8.56 9.11 14.56
CA GLU A 45 -8.47 7.78 15.14
C GLU A 45 -9.24 7.72 16.47
N SER A 46 -8.94 8.63 17.41
CA SER A 46 -9.56 8.64 18.75
C SER A 46 -11.08 8.83 18.73
N LYS A 47 -11.61 9.44 17.66
CA LYS A 47 -13.04 9.68 17.44
C LYS A 47 -13.69 8.62 16.54
N GLY A 48 -12.97 7.58 16.14
CA GLY A 48 -13.49 6.52 15.26
C GLY A 48 -13.75 6.96 13.81
N SER A 49 -13.22 8.12 13.40
CA SER A 49 -13.37 8.65 12.04
C SER A 49 -12.28 8.08 11.12
N TYR A 50 -12.27 6.77 10.90
CA TYR A 50 -11.15 6.07 10.25
C TYR A 50 -10.87 6.51 8.82
N PHE A 51 -11.87 6.90 8.03
CA PHE A 51 -11.64 7.48 6.70
C PHE A 51 -10.80 8.77 6.77
N LEU A 52 -11.12 9.65 7.71
CA LEU A 52 -10.35 10.88 7.94
C LEU A 52 -8.99 10.58 8.60
N CYS A 53 -8.89 9.52 9.38
CA CYS A 53 -7.60 9.05 9.90
C CYS A 53 -6.65 8.67 8.75
N MET A 54 -7.12 7.84 7.81
CA MET A 54 -6.37 7.50 6.58
C MET A 54 -6.00 8.75 5.79
N TYR A 55 -6.92 9.71 5.67
CA TYR A 55 -6.65 10.97 4.99
C TYR A 55 -5.45 11.72 5.60
N GLY A 56 -5.35 11.77 6.93
CA GLY A 56 -4.23 12.41 7.61
C GLY A 56 -2.92 11.68 7.38
N TYR A 57 -2.89 10.36 7.58
CA TYR A 57 -1.67 9.57 7.36
C TYR A 57 -1.21 9.57 5.90
N PHE A 58 -2.14 9.50 4.94
CA PHE A 58 -1.83 9.63 3.51
C PHE A 58 -1.12 10.95 3.19
N ASN A 59 -1.61 12.08 3.73
CA ASN A 59 -0.97 13.37 3.47
C ASN A 59 0.42 13.47 4.11
N ALA A 60 0.59 12.94 5.32
CA ALA A 60 1.91 12.86 5.94
C ALA A 60 2.87 11.98 5.10
N ALA A 61 2.41 10.81 4.64
CA ALA A 61 3.19 9.88 3.82
C ALA A 61 3.64 10.52 2.49
N ARG A 62 2.72 11.19 1.79
CA ARG A 62 3.01 11.90 0.53
C ARG A 62 4.08 12.98 0.70
N ILE A 63 4.06 13.70 1.81
CA ILE A 63 5.08 14.71 2.09
C ILE A 63 6.42 14.03 2.39
N CYS A 64 6.43 12.94 3.19
CA CYS A 64 7.63 12.14 3.41
C CYS A 64 8.26 11.64 2.10
N ASP A 65 7.46 11.13 1.15
CA ASP A 65 7.95 10.74 -0.19
C ASP A 65 8.56 11.93 -0.94
N THR A 66 7.91 13.09 -0.90
CA THR A 66 8.39 14.34 -1.54
C THR A 66 9.79 14.74 -1.04
N ILE A 67 10.07 14.53 0.25
CA ILE A 67 11.37 14.83 0.86
C ILE A 67 12.28 13.60 1.00
N GLN A 68 11.98 12.53 0.27
CA GLN A 68 12.78 11.30 0.17
C GLN A 68 12.98 10.55 1.50
N ARG A 69 12.05 10.72 2.45
CA ARG A 69 11.95 9.94 3.68
C ARG A 69 11.09 8.70 3.43
N TRP A 70 11.56 7.84 2.54
CA TRP A 70 10.76 6.73 2.00
C TRP A 70 10.37 5.70 3.06
N LYS A 71 11.25 5.36 4.01
CA LYS A 71 10.89 4.45 5.13
C LYS A 71 9.72 4.99 5.95
N ASP A 72 9.76 6.29 6.30
CA ASP A 72 8.66 6.93 7.02
C ASP A 72 7.37 6.99 6.19
N ALA A 73 7.49 7.22 4.88
CA ALA A 73 6.35 7.20 3.97
C ALA A 73 5.70 5.81 3.90
N ALA A 74 6.51 4.74 3.84
CA ALA A 74 6.05 3.36 3.83
C ALA A 74 5.24 3.05 5.10
N GLU A 75 5.79 3.36 6.29
CA GLU A 75 5.10 3.15 7.57
C GLU A 75 3.75 3.88 7.65
N LEU A 76 3.67 5.11 7.12
CA LEU A 76 2.45 5.91 7.13
C LEU A 76 1.40 5.37 6.12
N PHE A 77 1.83 4.86 4.97
CA PHE A 77 0.94 4.16 4.05
C PHE A 77 0.44 2.84 4.64
N GLU A 78 1.29 2.04 5.29
CA GLU A 78 0.88 0.81 6.00
C GLU A 78 -0.08 1.11 7.14
N ARG A 79 0.12 2.21 7.87
CA ARG A 79 -0.83 2.64 8.88
C ARG A 79 -2.17 3.00 8.26
N SER A 80 -2.18 3.61 7.07
CA SER A 80 -3.40 3.90 6.32
C SER A 80 -4.09 2.63 5.85
N SER A 81 -3.35 1.63 5.35
CA SER A 81 -3.91 0.35 4.91
C SER A 81 -4.56 -0.41 6.07
N ALA A 82 -3.97 -0.40 7.27
CA ALA A 82 -4.57 -1.03 8.46
C ALA A 82 -5.96 -0.47 8.82
N PHE A 83 -6.20 0.83 8.58
CA PHE A 83 -7.54 1.40 8.76
C PHE A 83 -8.50 1.07 7.62
N ALA A 84 -8.01 0.98 6.38
CA ALA A 84 -8.81 0.53 5.25
C ALA A 84 -9.30 -0.92 5.48
N GLU A 85 -8.43 -1.79 5.97
CA GLU A 85 -8.76 -3.16 6.36
C GLU A 85 -9.83 -3.21 7.45
N ARG A 86 -9.67 -2.41 8.52
CA ARG A 86 -10.68 -2.31 9.61
C ARG A 86 -12.06 -1.86 9.11
N LEU A 87 -12.11 -1.05 8.06
CA LEU A 87 -13.36 -0.60 7.44
C LEU A 87 -13.91 -1.58 6.40
N GLY A 88 -13.15 -2.62 6.03
CA GLY A 88 -13.47 -3.49 4.89
C GLY A 88 -13.29 -2.83 3.53
N GLU A 89 -12.58 -1.70 3.45
CA GLU A 89 -12.35 -0.92 2.23
C GLU A 89 -11.20 -1.52 1.41
N ARG A 90 -11.50 -2.62 0.70
CA ARG A 90 -10.50 -3.45 0.00
C ARG A 90 -9.69 -2.67 -1.04
N SER A 91 -10.33 -1.81 -1.83
CA SER A 91 -9.64 -1.01 -2.85
C SER A 91 -8.66 -0.01 -2.22
N LEU A 92 -9.04 0.61 -1.09
CA LEU A 92 -8.14 1.52 -0.37
C LEU A 92 -7.00 0.76 0.30
N TRP A 93 -7.27 -0.43 0.84
CA TRP A 93 -6.22 -1.28 1.39
C TRP A 93 -5.16 -1.60 0.34
N ALA A 94 -5.57 -2.09 -0.83
CA ALA A 94 -4.65 -2.43 -1.91
C ALA A 94 -3.90 -1.20 -2.42
N PHE A 95 -4.58 -0.05 -2.52
CA PHE A 95 -3.94 1.21 -2.91
C PHE A 95 -2.82 1.61 -1.94
N PHE A 96 -3.10 1.64 -0.63
CA PHE A 96 -2.10 2.03 0.37
C PHE A 96 -0.96 1.01 0.48
N MET A 97 -1.24 -0.29 0.39
CA MET A 97 -0.21 -1.33 0.40
C MET A 97 0.73 -1.19 -0.81
N ASN A 98 0.19 -0.95 -2.01
CA ASN A 98 1.02 -0.70 -3.20
C ASN A 98 1.89 0.55 -3.06
N MET A 99 1.36 1.62 -2.46
CA MET A 99 2.16 2.82 -2.17
C MET A 99 3.29 2.50 -1.18
N ALA A 100 3.04 1.67 -0.16
CA ALA A 100 4.06 1.23 0.77
C ALA A 100 5.16 0.39 0.08
N CYS A 101 4.81 -0.55 -0.80
CA CYS A 101 5.78 -1.30 -1.61
C CYS A 101 6.71 -0.37 -2.39
N GLN A 102 6.15 0.60 -3.12
CA GLN A 102 6.94 1.59 -3.88
C GLN A 102 7.89 2.38 -2.98
N MET A 103 7.50 2.68 -1.74
CA MET A 103 8.36 3.38 -0.80
C MET A 103 9.50 2.48 -0.29
N HIS A 104 9.22 1.22 0.03
CA HIS A 104 10.24 0.24 0.41
C HIS A 104 11.25 0.04 -0.72
N GLU A 105 10.79 -0.10 -1.97
CA GLU A 105 11.65 -0.20 -3.14
C GLU A 105 12.56 1.03 -3.31
N LYS A 106 11.99 2.26 -3.25
CA LYS A 106 12.78 3.50 -3.28
C LYS A 106 13.82 3.56 -2.15
N ALA A 107 13.49 3.01 -0.99
CA ALA A 107 14.40 2.93 0.16
C ALA A 107 15.49 1.85 0.02
N GLY A 108 15.43 1.00 -1.02
CA GLY A 108 16.29 -0.18 -1.18
C GLY A 108 15.96 -1.31 -0.19
N ASP A 109 14.78 -1.27 0.43
CA ASP A 109 14.30 -2.29 1.37
C ASP A 109 13.53 -3.37 0.59
N TYR A 110 14.25 -4.10 -0.24
CA TYR A 110 13.66 -5.06 -1.18
C TYR A 110 12.99 -6.24 -0.46
N GLU A 111 13.51 -6.67 0.69
CA GLU A 111 12.89 -7.70 1.53
C GLU A 111 11.51 -7.26 2.03
N ALA A 112 11.41 -6.05 2.61
CA ALA A 112 10.12 -5.51 3.03
C ALA A 112 9.16 -5.33 1.84
N CYS A 113 9.67 -4.86 0.70
CA CYS A 113 8.86 -4.68 -0.51
C CYS A 113 8.28 -6.01 -1.03
N LYS A 114 9.12 -7.05 -1.15
CA LYS A 114 8.73 -8.42 -1.51
C LYS A 114 7.62 -8.94 -0.60
N ASP A 115 7.82 -8.89 0.72
CA ASP A 115 6.86 -9.39 1.70
C ASP A 115 5.50 -8.70 1.59
N ARG A 116 5.48 -7.40 1.29
CA ARG A 116 4.23 -6.65 1.08
C ARG A 116 3.55 -7.01 -0.23
N TYR A 117 4.29 -7.21 -1.32
CA TYR A 117 3.72 -7.71 -2.56
C TYR A 117 3.15 -9.12 -2.40
N GLU A 118 3.84 -10.03 -1.69
CA GLU A 118 3.29 -11.35 -1.34
C GLU A 118 2.03 -11.23 -0.46
N THR A 119 1.98 -10.27 0.46
CA THR A 119 0.78 -9.99 1.27
C THR A 119 -0.39 -9.53 0.40
N ILE A 120 -0.16 -8.65 -0.58
CA ILE A 120 -1.16 -8.22 -1.57
C ILE A 120 -1.63 -9.42 -2.40
N GLY A 121 -0.69 -10.25 -2.85
CA GLY A 121 -0.99 -11.46 -3.61
C GLY A 121 -1.90 -12.41 -2.84
N ASN A 122 -1.55 -12.71 -1.59
CA ASN A 122 -2.33 -13.58 -0.70
C ASN A 122 -3.75 -13.04 -0.47
N PHE A 123 -3.88 -11.72 -0.27
CA PHE A 123 -5.17 -11.07 -0.09
C PHE A 123 -6.08 -11.23 -1.31
N PHE A 124 -5.56 -11.03 -2.52
CA PHE A 124 -6.36 -11.22 -3.73
C PHE A 124 -6.64 -12.69 -4.01
N PHE A 125 -5.69 -13.58 -3.74
CA PHE A 125 -5.86 -15.01 -3.93
C PHE A 125 -6.99 -15.56 -3.05
N ALA A 126 -7.08 -15.13 -1.79
CA ALA A 126 -8.15 -15.52 -0.86
C ALA A 126 -9.55 -15.04 -1.28
N GLN A 127 -9.66 -14.19 -2.30
CA GLN A 127 -10.90 -13.65 -2.84
C GLN A 127 -11.21 -14.17 -4.25
N ASP A 128 -10.50 -15.20 -4.70
CA ASP A 128 -10.55 -15.72 -6.08
C ASP A 128 -10.24 -14.65 -7.15
N ASN A 129 -9.58 -13.55 -6.76
CA ASN A 129 -9.02 -12.58 -7.70
C ASN A 129 -7.61 -13.04 -8.09
N PHE A 130 -7.54 -14.11 -8.88
CA PHE A 130 -6.28 -14.74 -9.24
C PHE A 130 -5.41 -13.86 -10.14
N PHE A 131 -6.01 -13.02 -10.99
CA PHE A 131 -5.28 -12.02 -11.77
C PHE A 131 -4.53 -11.05 -10.85
N GLY A 132 -5.23 -10.42 -9.90
CA GLY A 132 -4.62 -9.48 -8.97
C GLY A 132 -3.58 -10.16 -8.06
N ALA A 133 -3.81 -11.43 -7.72
CA ALA A 133 -2.84 -12.21 -6.97
C ALA A 133 -1.54 -12.43 -7.77
N ALA A 134 -1.67 -12.90 -9.01
CA ALA A 134 -0.54 -13.19 -9.88
C ALA A 134 0.27 -11.93 -10.21
N ASP A 135 -0.40 -10.81 -10.53
CA ASP A 135 0.23 -9.52 -10.74
C ASP A 135 1.08 -9.09 -9.54
N ALA A 136 0.54 -9.18 -8.32
CA ALA A 136 1.28 -8.84 -7.10
C ALA A 136 2.47 -9.78 -6.86
N TYR A 137 2.32 -11.09 -7.08
CA TYR A 137 3.44 -12.03 -6.94
C TYR A 137 4.53 -11.81 -7.99
N GLU A 138 4.19 -11.41 -9.21
CA GLU A 138 5.20 -11.03 -10.22
C GLU A 138 6.00 -9.80 -9.78
N HIS A 139 5.36 -8.78 -9.20
CA HIS A 139 6.09 -7.65 -8.63
C HIS A 139 7.02 -8.07 -7.49
N ALA A 140 6.63 -9.05 -6.66
CA ALA A 140 7.54 -9.63 -5.67
C ALA A 140 8.78 -10.27 -6.34
N ALA A 141 8.59 -11.03 -7.43
CA ALA A 141 9.69 -11.62 -8.20
C ALA A 141 10.60 -10.57 -8.86
N GLU A 142 10.02 -9.48 -9.36
CA GLU A 142 10.75 -8.35 -9.93
C GLU A 142 11.65 -7.70 -8.87
N VAL A 143 11.11 -7.47 -7.67
CA VAL A 143 11.86 -6.93 -6.53
C VAL A 143 12.97 -7.89 -6.09
N MET A 144 12.71 -9.19 -6.02
CA MET A 144 13.73 -10.21 -5.75
C MET A 144 14.87 -10.15 -6.79
N SER A 145 14.54 -10.05 -8.07
CA SER A 145 15.52 -9.93 -9.15
C SER A 145 16.35 -8.65 -9.02
N LEU A 146 15.72 -7.53 -8.67
CA LEU A 146 16.42 -6.26 -8.40
C LEU A 146 17.36 -6.35 -7.19
N ALA A 147 17.01 -7.15 -6.18
CA ALA A 147 17.86 -7.45 -5.03
C ALA A 147 19.01 -8.42 -5.36
N GLY A 148 19.02 -9.00 -6.56
CA GLY A 148 20.00 -10.01 -6.99
C GLY A 148 19.73 -11.40 -6.40
N GLU A 149 18.48 -11.68 -5.99
CA GLU A 149 18.06 -13.00 -5.54
C GLU A 149 17.84 -13.94 -6.74
N ASP A 150 18.07 -15.23 -6.49
CA ASP A 150 17.75 -16.29 -7.45
C ASP A 150 16.26 -16.60 -7.39
N ILE A 151 15.55 -16.30 -8.49
CA ILE A 151 14.11 -16.53 -8.62
C ILE A 151 13.77 -17.87 -9.29
N SER A 152 14.76 -18.70 -9.62
CA SER A 152 14.58 -19.95 -10.40
C SER A 152 13.60 -20.94 -9.77
N ASP A 153 13.45 -20.91 -8.44
CA ASP A 153 12.51 -21.73 -7.68
C ASP A 153 11.27 -20.96 -7.19
N TYR A 154 11.13 -19.67 -7.54
CA TYR A 154 9.99 -18.85 -7.12
C TYR A 154 8.78 -19.03 -8.06
N ASP A 155 8.01 -20.10 -7.84
CA ASP A 155 6.91 -20.50 -8.72
C ASP A 155 5.56 -19.86 -8.41
N VAL A 156 5.48 -19.11 -7.31
CA VAL A 156 4.25 -18.48 -6.80
C VAL A 156 3.49 -17.67 -7.88
N PRO A 157 4.15 -16.85 -8.73
CA PRO A 157 3.43 -16.11 -9.77
C PRO A 157 2.84 -17.02 -10.86
N ALA A 158 3.58 -18.06 -11.26
CA ALA A 158 3.12 -19.03 -12.27
C ALA A 158 1.91 -19.83 -11.77
N ASP A 159 1.93 -20.25 -10.50
CA ASP A 159 0.82 -20.98 -9.87
C ASP A 159 -0.45 -20.11 -9.80
N ALA A 160 -0.30 -18.82 -9.48
CA ALA A 160 -1.43 -17.89 -9.46
C ALA A 160 -2.00 -17.63 -10.86
N TRP A 161 -1.15 -17.48 -11.89
CA TRP A 161 -1.62 -17.39 -13.28
C TRP A 161 -2.31 -18.67 -13.76
N GLN A 162 -1.82 -19.84 -13.33
CA GLN A 162 -2.46 -21.11 -13.62
C GLN A 162 -3.86 -21.19 -13.00
N LYS A 163 -4.03 -20.68 -11.77
CA LYS A 163 -5.36 -20.53 -11.15
C LYS A 163 -6.26 -19.56 -11.90
N ASN A 164 -5.72 -18.44 -12.37
CA ASN A 164 -6.48 -17.50 -13.20
C ASN A 164 -6.94 -18.13 -14.53
N TYR A 165 -6.08 -18.93 -15.18
CA TYR A 165 -6.44 -19.70 -16.37
C TYR A 165 -7.61 -20.65 -16.09
N GLU A 166 -7.51 -21.46 -15.03
CA GLU A 166 -8.53 -22.42 -14.63
C GLU A 166 -9.88 -21.72 -14.41
N TYR A 167 -9.86 -20.61 -13.66
CA TYR A 167 -11.05 -19.81 -13.38
C TYR A 167 -11.73 -19.32 -14.66
N TRP A 168 -11.02 -18.64 -15.56
CA TRP A 168 -11.63 -18.08 -16.77
C TRP A 168 -12.06 -19.13 -17.79
N LYS A 169 -11.32 -20.23 -17.89
CA LYS A 169 -11.71 -21.38 -18.70
C LYS A 169 -13.04 -21.98 -18.23
N GLU A 170 -13.24 -22.11 -16.92
CA GLU A 170 -14.51 -22.60 -16.36
C GLU A 170 -15.67 -21.65 -16.64
N GLN A 171 -15.42 -20.34 -16.69
CA GLN A 171 -16.42 -19.34 -17.10
C GLN A 171 -16.68 -19.31 -18.62
N GLY A 172 -15.87 -20.01 -19.43
CA GLY A 172 -15.95 -20.00 -20.89
C GLY A 172 -15.27 -18.79 -21.55
N GLU A 173 -14.57 -17.96 -20.78
CA GLU A 173 -13.84 -16.78 -21.25
C GLU A 173 -12.43 -17.21 -21.71
N MET A 174 -12.38 -17.84 -22.88
CA MET A 174 -11.15 -18.45 -23.39
C MET A 174 -10.05 -17.44 -23.69
N ASP A 175 -10.39 -16.21 -24.09
CA ASP A 175 -9.40 -15.15 -24.37
C ASP A 175 -8.61 -14.77 -23.11
N ASP A 176 -9.31 -14.60 -21.97
CA ASP A 176 -8.70 -14.28 -20.68
C ASP A 176 -7.90 -15.48 -20.12
N ALA A 177 -8.40 -16.70 -20.35
CA ALA A 177 -7.70 -17.92 -20.00
C ALA A 177 -6.36 -18.01 -20.78
N GLU A 178 -6.40 -17.91 -22.11
CA GLU A 178 -5.20 -17.98 -22.95
C GLU A 178 -4.19 -16.86 -22.65
N TRP A 179 -4.68 -15.67 -22.30
CA TRP A 179 -3.82 -14.58 -21.84
C TRP A 179 -3.03 -14.96 -20.58
N SER A 180 -3.64 -15.71 -19.65
CA SER A 180 -2.99 -16.19 -18.43
C SER A 180 -1.86 -17.18 -18.75
N LEU A 181 -2.05 -18.09 -19.70
CA LEU A 181 -0.99 -19.02 -20.14
C LEU A 181 0.20 -18.25 -20.73
N LYS A 182 -0.08 -17.23 -21.55
CA LYS A 182 0.97 -16.37 -22.10
C LYS A 182 1.76 -15.64 -21.01
N ARG A 183 1.12 -15.25 -19.90
CA ARG A 183 1.82 -14.68 -18.74
C ARG A 183 2.74 -15.70 -18.07
N ILE A 184 2.29 -16.94 -17.87
CA ILE A 184 3.14 -18.02 -17.36
C ILE A 184 4.41 -18.16 -18.22
N ASP A 185 4.25 -18.28 -19.54
CA ASP A 185 5.40 -18.40 -20.46
C ASP A 185 6.36 -17.20 -20.38
N THR A 186 5.79 -16.00 -20.24
CA THR A 186 6.56 -14.75 -20.08
C THR A 186 7.36 -14.76 -18.78
N TYR A 187 6.71 -15.10 -17.67
CA TYR A 187 7.34 -15.20 -16.35
C TYR A 187 8.47 -16.24 -16.34
N ARG A 188 8.21 -17.45 -16.87
CA ARG A 188 9.23 -18.50 -16.98
C ARG A 188 10.42 -18.08 -17.85
N THR A 189 10.21 -17.23 -18.85
CA THR A 189 11.32 -16.67 -19.65
C THR A 189 12.19 -15.72 -18.85
N ILE A 190 11.62 -14.96 -17.91
CA ILE A 190 12.37 -14.07 -17.01
C ILE A 190 13.12 -14.91 -15.97
N GLN A 191 12.43 -15.87 -15.36
CA GLN A 191 12.96 -16.77 -14.34
C GLN A 191 14.21 -17.53 -14.81
N ASN A 192 14.26 -17.95 -16.08
CA ASN A 192 15.39 -18.68 -16.65
C ASN A 192 16.56 -17.79 -17.15
N LYS A 193 16.45 -16.46 -17.03
CA LYS A 193 17.49 -15.50 -17.47
C LYS A 193 18.31 -14.92 -16.31
N VAL A 194 17.82 -15.02 -15.08
CA VAL A 194 18.50 -14.64 -13.84
C VAL A 194 19.43 -15.77 -13.43
#